data_AF-A0A3D5UY16-F1
#
_entry.id   AF-A0A3D5UY16-F1
#
_cell.length_a   1.000
_cell.length_b   1.000
_cell.length_c   1.000
_cell.angle_alpha   90.00
_cell.angle_beta   90.00
_cell.angle_gamma   90.00
#
_symmetry.space_group_name_H-M   'P 1'
#
loop_
_entity.id
_entity.type
_entity.pdbx_description
1 polymer ?
#
loop_
_entity_poly.entity_id
_entity_poly.type
_entity_poly.pdbx_seq_one_letter_code
_entity_poly.pdbx_strand_id
1 'polypeptide(L)' 'KGSVGKPLPGVIVEIHDEEGKPLAANEVGTVYFKAPEQGRFEYFKSPEKTESAYRGDFYTMGDMGFIDEDGFLFLTGRS' A
#
# COMPACT_ATOMS: atom_id res chain seq x y z
N LYS A 1 2.28 -1.59 -19.88
CA LYS A 1 1.81 -1.62 -18.48
C LYS A 1 2.61 -2.68 -17.76
N GLY A 2 3.63 -2.29 -17.01
CA GLY A 2 4.43 -3.22 -16.22
C GLY A 2 3.77 -3.43 -14.87
N SER A 3 3.65 -4.68 -14.43
CA SER A 3 3.38 -4.96 -13.02
C SER A 3 4.67 -4.74 -12.23
N VAL A 4 4.54 -4.41 -10.95
CA VAL A 4 5.69 -4.42 -10.02
C VAL A 4 5.89 -5.81 -9.40
N GLY A 5 5.16 -6.81 -9.89
CA GLY A 5 5.19 -8.20 -9.42
C GLY A 5 4.12 -8.50 -8.37
N LYS A 6 4.23 -9.68 -7.76
CA LYS A 6 3.40 -10.08 -6.62
C LYS A 6 4.11 -9.72 -5.31
N PRO A 7 3.36 -9.47 -4.22
CA PRO A 7 3.93 -9.35 -2.90
C PRO A 7 4.78 -10.57 -2.55
N LEU A 8 5.90 -10.37 -1.85
CA LEU A 8 6.69 -11.48 -1.32
C LEU A 8 5.85 -12.28 -0.31
N PRO A 9 6.10 -13.59 -0.14
CA PRO A 9 5.46 -14.38 0.89
C PRO A 9 5.59 -13.71 2.27
N GLY A 10 4.46 -13.46 2.94
CA GLY A 10 4.40 -12.76 4.23
C GLY A 10 4.16 -11.25 4.14
N VAL A 11 4.22 -10.66 2.94
CA VAL A 11 3.83 -9.26 2.72
C VAL A 11 2.36 -9.20 2.34
N ILE A 12 1.56 -8.48 3.12
CA ILE A 12 0.15 -8.22 2.82
C ILE A 12 0.04 -6.83 2.21
N VAL A 13 -0.56 -6.74 1.02
CA VAL A 13 -0.79 -5.49 0.29
C VAL A 13 -2.28 -5.35 0.05
N GLU A 14 -2.79 -4.16 0.32
CA GLU A 14 -4.18 -3.79 0.08
C GLU A 14 -4.25 -2.49 -0.70
N ILE A 15 -5.33 -2.31 -1.47
CA ILE A 15 -5.62 -1.07 -2.18
C ILE A 15 -6.78 -0.42 -1.47
N HIS A 16 -6.63 0.81 -1.00
CA HIS A 16 -7.70 1.52 -0.29
C HIS A 16 -8.17 2.74 -1.07
N ASP A 17 -9.44 3.09 -0.89
CA ASP A 17 -9.99 4.36 -1.37
C ASP A 17 -9.55 5.56 -0.52
N GLU A 18 -10.06 6.74 -0.87
CA GLU A 18 -9.81 7.99 -0.14
C GLU A 18 -10.33 7.93 1.31
N GLU A 19 -11.44 7.22 1.54
CA GLU A 19 -12.02 7.00 2.87
C GLU A 19 -11.24 5.98 3.71
N GLY A 20 -10.33 5.21 3.10
CA GLY A 20 -9.54 4.16 3.76
C GLY A 20 -10.23 2.81 3.84
N LYS A 21 -11.18 2.53 2.95
CA LYS A 21 -11.77 1.20 2.81
C LYS A 21 -11.00 0.40 1.76
N PRO A 22 -10.79 -0.92 1.99
CA PRO A 22 -10.20 -1.77 0.99
C PRO A 22 -11.10 -1.89 -0.25
N LEU A 23 -10.47 -1.80 -1.41
CA LEU A 23 -11.08 -1.91 -2.73
C LEU A 23 -10.93 -3.32 -3.30
N ALA A 24 -11.79 -3.67 -4.25
CA ALA A 24 -11.73 -4.96 -4.94
C ALA A 24 -10.59 -5.02 -5.97
N ALA A 25 -10.36 -6.20 -6.54
CA ALA A 25 -9.39 -6.36 -7.62
C ALA A 25 -9.76 -5.47 -8.83
N ASN A 26 -8.74 -4.94 -9.49
CA ASN A 26 -8.81 -3.99 -10.61
C ASN A 26 -9.35 -2.60 -10.29
N GLU A 27 -9.63 -2.29 -9.01
CA GLU A 27 -9.98 -0.94 -8.60
C GLU A 27 -8.72 -0.14 -8.23
N VAL A 28 -8.64 1.09 -8.73
CA VAL A 28 -7.49 1.97 -8.49
C VAL A 28 -7.69 2.72 -7.18
N GLY A 29 -6.69 2.66 -6.31
CA GLY A 29 -6.65 3.39 -5.06
C GLY A 29 -5.23 3.59 -4.56
N THR A 30 -5.10 3.94 -3.29
CA THR A 30 -3.80 4.08 -2.63
C THR A 30 -3.29 2.72 -2.20
N VAL A 31 -2.01 2.44 -2.47
CA VAL A 31 -1.37 1.17 -2.09
C VAL A 31 -0.95 1.23 -0.62
N TYR A 32 -1.43 0.27 0.15
CA TYR A 32 -1.09 0.08 1.55
C TYR A 32 -0.38 -1.26 1.76
N PHE A 33 0.61 -1.26 2.65
CA PHE A 33 1.39 -2.42 3.05
C PHE A 33 1.16 -2.68 4.53
N LYS A 34 0.97 -3.95 4.92
CA LYS A 34 0.89 -4.29 6.34
C LYS A 34 2.25 -4.07 6.98
N ALA A 35 2.27 -3.27 8.05
CA ALA A 35 3.44 -3.07 8.88
C ALA A 35 3.83 -4.39 9.57
N PRO A 36 5.13 -4.68 9.70
CA PRO A 36 5.59 -5.84 10.45
C PRO A 36 5.19 -5.74 11.92
N GLU A 37 4.90 -6.88 12.56
CA GLU A 37 4.51 -6.95 13.99
C GLU A 37 5.60 -6.40 14.94
N GLN A 38 6.86 -6.35 14.48
CA GLN A 38 7.98 -5.77 15.20
C GLN A 38 8.73 -4.78 14.31
N GLY A 39 8.97 -3.57 14.82
CA GLY A 39 9.67 -2.51 14.09
C GLY A 39 8.77 -1.74 13.13
N ARG A 40 7.79 -1.00 13.66
CA ARG A 40 7.05 -0.01 12.87
C ARG A 40 8.05 0.94 12.21
N PHE A 41 7.93 1.09 10.89
CA PHE A 41 8.76 2.00 10.11
C PHE A 41 8.43 3.45 10.50
N GLU A 42 9.28 4.07 11.30
CA GLU A 42 9.16 5.49 11.63
C GLU A 42 9.94 6.30 10.59
N TYR A 43 9.32 7.31 9.99
CA TYR A 43 10.08 8.26 9.18
C TYR A 43 11.03 9.03 10.11
N PHE A 44 12.33 8.76 9.95
CA PHE A 44 13.39 9.40 10.73
C PHE A 44 13.29 10.93 10.63
N LYS A 45 13.03 11.60 11.77
CA LYS A 45 12.82 13.05 11.93
C LYS A 45 11.50 13.64 11.36
N SER A 46 10.47 12.83 11.11
CA SER A 46 9.15 13.36 10.72
C SER A 46 8.02 12.53 11.34
N PRO A 47 7.74 12.70 12.65
CA PRO A 47 6.70 11.95 13.35
C PRO A 47 5.30 12.22 12.77
N GLU A 48 5.01 13.47 12.39
CA GLU A 48 3.71 13.85 11.82
C GLU A 48 3.41 13.15 10.49
N LYS A 49 4.43 12.98 9.62
CA LYS A 49 4.29 12.23 8.37
C LYS A 49 4.17 10.73 8.60
N THR A 50 4.77 10.23 9.68
CA THR A 50 4.62 8.84 10.09
C THR A 50 3.18 8.59 10.52
N GLU A 51 2.59 9.45 11.34
CA GLU A 51 1.21 9.24 11.81
C GLU A 51 0.20 9.30 10.66
N SER A 52 0.36 10.21 9.70
CA SER A 52 -0.53 10.31 8.53
C SER A 52 -0.35 9.19 7.50
N ALA A 53 0.81 8.53 7.48
CA ALA A 53 1.10 7.46 6.54
C ALA A 53 0.56 6.10 6.99
N TYR A 54 0.21 5.98 8.29
CA TYR A 54 -0.30 4.75 8.87
C TYR A 54 -1.82 4.82 9.03
N ARG A 55 -2.48 3.72 8.67
CA ARG A 55 -3.88 3.45 8.96
C ARG A 55 -3.94 2.10 9.69
N GLY A 56 -4.01 2.15 11.02
CA GLY A 56 -3.96 0.95 11.86
C GLY A 56 -2.63 0.21 11.71
N ASP A 57 -2.70 -1.04 11.26
CA ASP A 57 -1.53 -1.88 11.00
C ASP A 57 -1.02 -1.79 9.56
N PHE A 58 -1.58 -0.90 8.74
CA PHE A 58 -1.16 -0.67 7.36
C PHE A 58 -0.48 0.69 7.23
N TYR A 59 0.46 0.80 6.28
CA TYR A 59 1.12 2.05 5.94
C TYR A 59 1.23 2.23 4.43
N THR A 60 1.26 3.47 3.97
CA THR A 60 1.41 3.81 2.55
C THR A 60 2.66 4.65 2.30
N MET A 61 3.22 4.50 1.10
CA MET A 61 4.25 5.40 0.56
C MET A 61 3.65 6.52 -0.30
N GLY A 62 2.32 6.58 -0.43
CA GLY A 62 1.61 7.53 -1.30
C GLY A 62 1.53 7.11 -2.77
N ASP A 63 1.90 5.87 -3.09
CA ASP A 63 1.73 5.30 -4.42
C ASP A 63 0.26 4.96 -4.68
N MET A 64 -0.21 5.27 -5.89
CA MET A 64 -1.51 4.79 -6.38
C MET A 64 -1.33 3.58 -7.29
N GLY A 65 -2.28 2.64 -7.21
CA GLY A 65 -2.21 1.37 -7.91
C GLY A 65 -3.48 0.55 -7.78
N PHE A 66 -3.44 -0.65 -8.37
CA PHE A 66 -4.47 -1.67 -8.24
C PHE A 66 -3.82 -3.06 -8.20
N ILE A 67 -4.52 -4.02 -7.61
CA ILE A 67 -4.16 -5.44 -7.66
C ILE A 67 -5.11 -6.11 -8.65
N ASP A 68 -4.59 -6.90 -9.60
CA ASP A 68 -5.43 -7.68 -10.51
C ASP A 68 -5.98 -8.96 -9.85
N GLU A 69 -6.82 -9.69 -10.57
CA GLU A 69 -7.43 -10.94 -10.06
C GLU A 69 -6.38 -12.05 -9.81
N ASP A 70 -5.23 -11.96 -10.46
CA ASP A 70 -4.11 -12.88 -10.31
C ASP A 70 -3.19 -12.49 -9.13
N GLY A 71 -3.46 -11.37 -8.45
CA GLY A 71 -2.69 -10.86 -7.31
C GLY A 71 -1.42 -10.09 -7.69
N PHE A 72 -1.29 -9.62 -8.93
CA PHE A 72 -0.22 -8.74 -9.34
C PHE A 72 -0.55 -7.28 -9.01
N LEU A 73 0.42 -6.59 -8.42
CA LEU A 73 0.31 -5.16 -8.15
C LEU A 73 0.74 -4.35 -9.37
N PHE A 74 -0.06 -3.35 -9.72
CA PHE A 74 0.21 -2.36 -10.75
C PHE A 74 0.20 -0.97 -10.13
N LEU A 75 1.23 -0.17 -10.39
CA LEU A 75 1.29 1.22 -9.96
C LEU A 75 0.85 2.14 -11.11
N THR A 76 -0.06 3.07 -10.83
CA THR A 76 -0.63 4.02 -11.81
C THR A 76 0.18 5.33 -11.90
N GLY A 77 1.16 5.53 -11.02
CA GLY A 77 1.94 6.77 -10.89
C GLY A 77 3.28 6.86 -11.64
N ARG A 78 3.63 5.90 -12.52
CA ARG A 78 4.87 5.96 -13.32
C ARG A 78 4.53 6.07 -14.82
N SER A 79 4.45 7.30 -15.30
CA SER A 79 4.60 7.63 -16.73
C SER A 79 5.96 8.26 -17.00
#